data_AF-A0A2V5UPR1-F1
#
_entry.id   AF-A0A2V5UPR1-F1
#
_cell.length_a   1.000
_cell.length_b   1.000
_cell.length_c   1.000
_cell.angle_alpha   90.00
_cell.angle_beta   90.00
_cell.angle_gamma   90.00
#
_symmetry.space_group_name_H-M   'P 1'
#
loop_
_entity.id
_entity.type
_entity.pdbx_description
1 polymer ?
#
loop_
_entity_poly.entity_id
_entity_poly.type
_entity_poly.pdbx_seq_one_letter_code
_entity_poly.pdbx_strand_id
1 'polypeptide(L)'
;MHQGTVRAKEIRIGDAVIRDQQVWVIPLPDSSNDRGPRAPRAGFLGLELFERFAVQLDRNAKTVTLTPLEKFERKAQGVRLPIYFTEDAPLTRGSFNGVSGDFELDSGDAGPAIIEGYWAHEHDLESLLARGLPWAGSGVGGDYGEKLSRGDITLGPIKFPHEVVSYAGLVQRGSESTKLQAGVVGESLLYQFDMVYDYARGQVWIDPKTNVPHRAFNRAGLRLKKEKPNAFTVAFVAPKSPAETAGIKNGDQILSINEKPASQLSYSDAVVIFSQSKGTKITLLVSLKAGGSMRRVGLQLKEMLP
;
A
#
# COMPACT_ATOMS: atom_id res chain seq x y z
N MET A 1 -9.90 -17.01 20.27
CA MET A 1 -9.05 -17.08 19.06
C MET A 1 -7.62 -17.26 19.52
N HIS A 2 -6.92 -18.27 19.02
CA HIS A 2 -5.52 -18.52 19.38
C HIS A 2 -4.63 -17.68 18.47
N GLN A 3 -3.86 -16.78 19.07
CA GLN A 3 -2.75 -16.09 18.44
C GLN A 3 -1.46 -16.49 19.17
N GLY A 4 -0.35 -16.58 18.45
CA GLY A 4 0.92 -16.89 19.09
C GLY A 4 1.99 -17.36 18.14
N THR A 5 3.15 -17.61 18.73
CA THR A 5 4.33 -18.07 17.99
C THR A 5 4.33 -19.58 17.85
N VAL A 6 4.54 -20.07 16.64
CA VAL A 6 4.61 -21.49 16.31
C VAL A 6 5.90 -21.77 15.53
N ARG A 7 6.49 -22.96 15.71
CA ARG A 7 7.58 -23.43 14.85
C ARG A 7 6.98 -24.23 13.69
N ALA A 8 6.92 -23.63 12.52
CA ALA A 8 6.51 -24.29 11.28
C ALA A 8 7.61 -25.25 10.82
N LYS A 9 7.30 -26.54 10.70
CA LYS A 9 8.25 -27.55 10.21
C LYS A 9 8.73 -27.24 8.79
N GLU A 10 7.82 -26.82 7.93
CA GLU A 10 8.10 -26.45 6.55
C GLU A 10 7.16 -25.33 6.09
N ILE A 11 7.72 -24.33 5.42
CA ILE A 11 7.01 -23.31 4.65
C ILE A 11 7.52 -23.43 3.21
N ARG A 12 6.62 -23.67 2.26
CA ARG A 12 6.94 -23.84 0.85
C ARG A 12 6.32 -22.73 0.02
N ILE A 13 7.14 -22.07 -0.80
CA ILE A 13 6.75 -20.97 -1.68
C ILE A 13 7.29 -21.30 -3.07
N GLY A 14 6.44 -21.83 -3.95
CA GLY A 14 6.91 -22.47 -5.18
C GLY A 14 7.89 -23.60 -4.86
N ASP A 15 9.09 -23.54 -5.44
CA ASP A 15 10.17 -24.50 -5.18
C ASP A 15 11.03 -24.15 -3.97
N ALA A 16 10.90 -22.94 -3.42
CA ALA A 16 11.64 -22.52 -2.24
C ALA A 16 11.06 -23.16 -0.98
N VAL A 17 11.94 -23.69 -0.13
CA VAL A 17 11.58 -24.39 1.12
C VAL A 17 12.33 -23.79 2.28
N ILE A 18 11.59 -23.32 3.28
CA ILE A 18 12.12 -22.85 4.57
C ILE A 18 11.68 -23.86 5.63
N ARG A 19 12.62 -24.38 6.43
CA ARG A 19 12.35 -25.38 7.47
C ARG A 19 12.53 -24.82 8.86
N ASP A 20 11.79 -25.39 9.81
CA ASP A 20 11.86 -25.09 11.24
C ASP A 20 11.77 -23.59 11.58
N GLN A 21 10.99 -22.85 10.78
CA GLN A 21 10.81 -21.40 10.89
C GLN A 21 9.87 -21.04 12.02
N GLN A 22 10.27 -20.09 12.85
CA GLN A 22 9.38 -19.48 13.82
C GLN A 22 8.44 -18.51 13.09
N VAL A 23 7.14 -18.68 13.27
CA VAL A 23 6.10 -17.85 12.65
C VAL A 23 5.14 -17.33 13.69
N TRP A 24 4.64 -16.12 13.47
CA TRP A 24 3.54 -15.56 14.25
C TRP A 24 2.20 -15.89 13.57
N VAL A 25 1.33 -16.60 14.27
CA VAL A 25 0.02 -17.00 13.76
C VAL A 25 -1.04 -16.08 14.35
N ILE A 26 -1.76 -15.37 13.47
CA ILE A 26 -2.87 -14.50 13.83
C ILE A 26 -4.06 -14.68 12.88
N PRO A 27 -5.30 -14.50 13.38
CA PRO A 27 -6.44 -14.34 12.50
C PRO A 27 -6.29 -13.02 11.73
N LEU A 28 -6.21 -13.09 10.40
CA LEU A 28 -6.25 -11.89 9.56
C LEU A 28 -7.70 -11.40 9.45
N PRO A 29 -7.98 -10.11 9.67
CA PRO A 29 -9.30 -9.55 9.44
C PRO A 29 -9.74 -9.79 7.99
N ASP A 30 -11.04 -10.03 7.76
CA ASP A 30 -11.59 -10.24 6.41
C ASP A 30 -11.25 -9.08 5.47
N SER A 31 -11.27 -7.84 5.97
CA SER A 31 -10.88 -6.65 5.22
C SER A 31 -9.43 -6.69 4.71
N SER A 32 -8.54 -7.35 5.43
CA SER A 32 -7.11 -7.46 5.13
C SER A 32 -6.79 -8.71 4.31
N ASN A 33 -7.62 -9.77 4.41
CA ASN A 33 -7.44 -11.02 3.67
C ASN A 33 -8.35 -11.17 2.44
N ASP A 34 -9.26 -10.22 2.18
CA ASP A 34 -10.16 -10.29 1.03
C ASP A 34 -9.38 -10.35 -0.30
N ARG A 35 -9.79 -11.31 -1.14
CA ARG A 35 -9.30 -11.49 -2.51
C ARG A 35 -10.44 -11.79 -3.49
N GLY A 36 -11.68 -11.44 -3.14
CA GLY A 36 -12.85 -11.80 -3.94
C GLY A 36 -12.94 -13.33 -4.13
N PRO A 37 -13.13 -13.84 -5.36
CA PRO A 37 -13.25 -15.29 -5.60
C PRO A 37 -11.91 -16.06 -5.56
N ARG A 38 -10.78 -15.40 -5.30
CA ARG A 38 -9.45 -16.02 -5.28
C ARG A 38 -9.17 -16.69 -3.94
N ALA A 39 -8.25 -17.65 -3.92
CA ALA A 39 -7.79 -18.29 -2.68
C ALA A 39 -7.26 -17.24 -1.67
N PRO A 40 -7.57 -17.39 -0.37
CA PRO A 40 -7.13 -16.46 0.68
C PRO A 40 -5.61 -16.44 0.77
N ARG A 41 -5.05 -15.38 1.39
CA ARG A 41 -3.62 -15.33 1.69
C ARG A 41 -3.35 -16.28 2.86
N ALA A 42 -2.26 -17.03 2.76
CA ALA A 42 -1.78 -17.86 3.86
C ALA A 42 -1.08 -17.03 4.95
N GLY A 43 -0.56 -15.85 4.60
CA GLY A 43 0.14 -14.96 5.50
C GLY A 43 0.92 -13.90 4.73
N PHE A 44 1.76 -13.16 5.45
CA PHE A 44 2.74 -12.25 4.90
C PHE A 44 4.14 -12.87 4.99
N LEU A 45 5.00 -12.53 4.04
CA LEU A 45 6.40 -12.97 4.02
C LEU A 45 7.26 -11.72 4.18
N GLY A 46 8.11 -11.72 5.20
CA GLY A 46 8.93 -10.57 5.56
C GLY A 46 10.41 -10.91 5.56
N LEU A 47 11.13 -10.28 6.51
CA LEU A 47 12.58 -10.32 6.65
C LEU A 47 13.16 -11.73 6.48
N GLU A 48 12.53 -12.76 7.04
CA GLU A 48 13.05 -14.13 7.03
C GLU A 48 13.20 -14.70 5.62
N LEU A 49 12.38 -14.25 4.67
CA LEU A 49 12.52 -14.60 3.26
C LEU A 49 13.75 -13.90 2.65
N PHE A 50 13.87 -12.59 2.88
CA PHE A 50 14.92 -11.76 2.29
C PHE A 50 16.32 -12.02 2.86
N GLU A 51 16.40 -12.55 4.09
CA GLU A 51 17.67 -13.01 4.70
C GLU A 51 18.18 -14.34 4.13
N ARG A 52 17.35 -15.06 3.38
CA ARG A 52 17.69 -16.39 2.82
C ARG A 52 17.80 -16.38 1.29
N PHE A 53 17.07 -15.48 0.65
CA PHE A 53 16.98 -15.41 -0.80
C PHE A 53 17.24 -13.99 -1.28
N ALA A 54 17.93 -13.87 -2.42
CA ALA A 54 17.74 -12.71 -3.27
C ALA A 54 16.33 -12.79 -3.87
N VAL A 55 15.53 -11.76 -3.61
CA VAL A 55 14.12 -11.72 -4.02
C VAL A 55 13.98 -10.81 -5.23
N GLN A 56 13.62 -11.40 -6.37
CA GLN A 56 13.39 -10.66 -7.60
C GLN A 56 11.90 -10.52 -7.87
N LEU A 57 11.42 -9.28 -7.99
CA LEU A 57 10.06 -8.96 -8.38
C LEU A 57 10.08 -8.56 -9.87
N ASP A 58 9.68 -9.49 -10.74
CA ASP A 58 9.41 -9.21 -12.14
C ASP A 58 7.93 -8.92 -12.29
N ARG A 59 7.61 -7.66 -12.51
CA ARG A 59 6.23 -7.20 -12.54
C ARG A 59 5.60 -7.35 -13.92
N ASN A 60 6.41 -7.49 -14.98
CA ASN A 60 5.92 -7.74 -16.34
C ASN A 60 5.46 -9.19 -16.46
N ALA A 61 6.30 -10.13 -16.03
CA ALA A 61 5.98 -11.54 -15.94
C ALA A 61 5.02 -11.87 -14.78
N LYS A 62 4.87 -10.94 -13.81
CA LYS A 62 4.10 -11.12 -12.57
C LYS A 62 4.61 -12.29 -11.75
N THR A 63 5.93 -12.41 -11.67
CA THR A 63 6.64 -13.50 -10.98
C THR A 63 7.51 -12.96 -9.86
N VAL A 64 7.64 -13.78 -8.81
CA VAL A 64 8.66 -13.60 -7.77
C VAL A 64 9.66 -14.75 -7.92
N THR A 65 10.92 -14.41 -8.13
CA THR A 65 12.01 -15.40 -8.17
C THR A 65 12.79 -15.33 -6.87
N LEU A 66 12.94 -16.50 -6.22
CA LEU A 66 13.68 -16.65 -4.97
C LEU A 66 14.96 -17.43 -5.28
N THR A 67 16.11 -16.74 -5.25
CA THR A 67 17.41 -17.37 -5.49
C THR A 67 18.17 -17.45 -4.17
N PRO A 68 18.62 -18.65 -3.71
CA PRO A 68 19.44 -18.76 -2.52
C PRO A 68 20.65 -17.82 -2.60
N LEU A 69 20.93 -17.06 -1.55
CA LEU A 69 21.92 -15.98 -1.55
C LEU A 69 23.31 -16.45 -1.98
N GLU A 70 23.68 -17.68 -1.64
CA GLU A 70 24.94 -18.32 -1.99
C GLU A 70 25.07 -18.67 -3.47
N LYS A 71 23.95 -18.77 -4.19
CA LYS A 71 23.88 -19.01 -5.63
C LYS A 71 23.55 -17.75 -6.43
N PHE A 72 23.27 -16.66 -5.74
CA PHE A 72 22.82 -15.45 -6.38
C PHE A 72 23.98 -14.67 -6.95
N GLU A 73 24.03 -14.61 -8.29
CA GLU A 73 24.89 -13.72 -9.04
C GLU A 73 24.04 -12.76 -9.86
N ARG A 74 24.32 -11.46 -9.74
CA ARG A 74 23.58 -10.43 -10.48
C ARG A 74 24.47 -9.76 -11.52
N LYS A 75 23.94 -9.62 -12.74
CA LYS A 75 24.51 -8.72 -13.76
C LYS A 75 24.10 -7.28 -13.46
N ALA A 76 25.03 -6.33 -13.57
CA ALA A 76 24.76 -4.92 -13.30
C ALA A 76 23.73 -4.35 -14.29
N GLN A 77 22.47 -4.24 -13.84
CA GLN A 77 21.35 -3.65 -14.57
C GLN A 77 20.54 -2.76 -13.63
N GLY A 78 19.97 -1.66 -14.12
CA GLY A 78 19.21 -0.72 -13.30
C GLY A 78 20.05 0.08 -12.30
N VAL A 79 19.37 0.80 -11.41
CA VAL A 79 19.97 1.63 -10.37
C VAL A 79 20.19 0.82 -9.11
N ARG A 80 21.38 0.93 -8.50
CA ARG A 80 21.68 0.37 -7.19
C ARG A 80 21.33 1.37 -6.09
N LEU A 81 20.44 0.98 -5.19
CA LEU A 81 20.18 1.66 -3.93
C LEU A 81 20.89 0.90 -2.79
N PRO A 82 21.91 1.50 -2.15
CA PRO A 82 22.44 0.96 -0.91
C PRO A 82 21.35 0.97 0.16
N ILE A 83 21.21 -0.14 0.88
CA ILE A 83 20.31 -0.22 2.02
C ILE A 83 21.07 -0.58 3.30
N TYR A 84 20.48 -0.20 4.42
CA TYR A 84 20.88 -0.63 5.76
C TYR A 84 19.62 -0.87 6.60
N PHE A 85 19.77 -1.40 7.81
CA PHE A 85 18.64 -1.82 8.63
C PHE A 85 18.53 -1.02 9.94
N THR A 86 17.30 -0.69 10.31
CA THR A 86 16.91 -0.25 11.66
C THR A 86 15.67 -1.01 12.07
N GLU A 87 15.68 -1.69 13.23
CA GLU A 87 14.54 -2.48 13.70
C GLU A 87 13.93 -3.38 12.60
N ASP A 88 14.80 -4.06 11.85
CA ASP A 88 14.45 -4.99 10.76
C ASP A 88 13.88 -4.35 9.47
N ALA A 89 13.75 -3.01 9.42
CA ALA A 89 13.28 -2.27 8.24
C ALA A 89 14.44 -1.94 7.27
N PRO A 90 14.31 -2.23 5.95
CA PRO A 90 15.31 -1.88 4.94
C PRO A 90 15.21 -0.40 4.55
N LEU A 91 16.18 0.40 4.98
CA LEU A 91 16.25 1.83 4.71
C LEU A 91 17.22 2.14 3.56
N THR A 92 16.84 3.07 2.68
CA THR A 92 17.74 3.72 1.71
C THR A 92 17.72 5.24 1.91
N ARG A 93 18.84 5.89 1.60
CA ARG A 93 18.93 7.34 1.63
C ARG A 93 18.11 7.97 0.49
N GLY A 94 17.40 9.05 0.83
CA GLY A 94 16.56 9.80 -0.08
C GLY A 94 16.33 11.24 0.36
N SER A 95 15.27 11.85 -0.17
CA SER A 95 14.76 13.15 0.29
C SER A 95 13.27 13.30 0.02
N PHE A 96 12.62 14.16 0.80
CA PHE A 96 11.28 14.67 0.52
C PHE A 96 11.34 16.20 0.43
N ASN A 97 10.86 16.77 -0.67
CA ASN A 97 10.96 18.20 -0.99
C ASN A 97 12.38 18.79 -0.79
N GLY A 98 13.40 18.00 -1.15
CA GLY A 98 14.80 18.38 -1.04
C GLY A 98 15.43 18.19 0.35
N VAL A 99 14.63 17.91 1.39
CA VAL A 99 15.15 17.63 2.73
C VAL A 99 15.58 16.17 2.80
N SER A 100 16.86 15.94 3.12
CA SER A 100 17.44 14.59 3.16
C SER A 100 16.93 13.78 4.34
N GLY A 101 16.71 12.48 4.12
CA GLY A 101 16.30 11.53 5.15
C GLY A 101 16.34 10.10 4.65
N ASP A 102 16.07 9.16 5.53
CA ASP A 102 16.09 7.74 5.22
C ASP A 102 14.67 7.20 5.02
N PHE A 103 14.48 6.40 3.97
CA PHE A 103 13.18 5.90 3.56
C PHE A 103 13.16 4.38 3.58
N GLU A 104 12.16 3.82 4.24
CA GLU A 104 11.88 2.39 4.23
C GLU A 104 11.37 1.97 2.85
N LEU A 105 11.89 0.85 2.36
CA LEU A 105 11.41 0.19 1.15
C LEU A 105 10.42 -0.93 1.51
N ASP A 106 9.14 -0.58 1.63
CA ASP A 106 8.10 -1.51 2.08
C ASP A 106 7.20 -1.98 0.94
N SER A 107 7.46 -3.18 0.41
CA SER A 107 6.59 -3.81 -0.61
C SER A 107 5.20 -4.21 -0.08
N GLY A 108 4.98 -4.15 1.24
CA GLY A 108 3.72 -4.40 1.92
C GLY A 108 2.79 -3.18 1.97
N ASP A 109 3.34 -1.97 1.88
CA ASP A 109 2.55 -0.74 1.82
C ASP A 109 1.91 -0.58 0.43
N ALA A 110 0.59 -0.74 0.37
CA ALA A 110 -0.20 -0.57 -0.85
C ALA A 110 -0.75 0.86 -1.02
N GLY A 111 -0.52 1.74 -0.04
CA GLY A 111 -0.98 3.12 -0.01
C GLY A 111 0.00 4.10 -0.66
N PRO A 112 -0.30 5.41 -0.60
CA PRO A 112 0.66 6.47 -0.89
C PRO A 112 1.86 6.39 0.04
N ALA A 113 3.04 6.83 -0.43
CA ALA A 113 4.22 6.93 0.41
C ALA A 113 3.93 7.73 1.70
N ILE A 114 4.40 7.24 2.83
CA ILE A 114 4.16 7.84 4.16
C ILE A 114 5.32 8.77 4.48
N ILE A 115 5.02 10.00 4.93
CA ILE A 115 6.03 10.88 5.55
C ILE A 115 5.85 10.81 7.06
N GLU A 116 6.92 10.45 7.78
CA GLU A 116 6.86 10.21 9.21
C GLU A 116 6.74 11.49 10.02
N GLY A 117 5.90 11.43 11.06
CA GLY A 117 5.51 12.60 11.85
C GLY A 117 6.67 13.29 12.56
N TYR A 118 7.57 12.52 13.18
CA TYR A 118 8.70 13.08 13.93
C TYR A 118 9.69 13.79 13.02
N TRP A 119 10.07 13.13 11.93
CA TRP A 119 10.98 13.71 10.94
C TRP A 119 10.36 14.96 10.27
N ALA A 120 9.09 14.90 9.90
CA ALA A 120 8.40 16.06 9.33
C ALA A 120 8.34 17.26 10.29
N HIS A 121 8.19 17.01 11.60
CA HIS A 121 8.18 18.04 12.62
C HIS A 121 9.56 18.69 12.79
N GLU A 122 10.62 17.88 12.89
CA GLU A 122 12.01 18.34 13.05
C GLU A 122 12.52 19.16 11.85
N HIS A 123 11.87 19.02 10.69
CA HIS A 123 12.24 19.69 9.45
C HIS A 123 11.21 20.73 8.96
N ASP A 124 10.29 21.19 9.83
CA ASP A 124 9.30 22.23 9.52
C ASP A 124 8.34 21.91 8.35
N LEU A 125 8.12 20.61 8.08
CA LEU A 125 7.26 20.13 6.99
C LEU A 125 5.81 19.85 7.43
N GLU A 126 5.55 19.76 8.73
CA GLU A 126 4.23 19.45 9.29
C GLU A 126 3.14 20.41 8.79
N SER A 127 3.40 21.72 8.80
CA SER A 127 2.43 22.72 8.35
C SER A 127 2.08 22.59 6.87
N LEU A 128 3.01 22.11 6.04
CA LEU A 128 2.76 21.82 4.63
C LEU A 128 1.86 20.60 4.49
N LEU A 129 2.23 19.50 5.14
CA LEU A 129 1.57 18.20 5.04
C LEU A 129 0.17 18.20 5.66
N ALA A 130 -0.03 18.93 6.76
CA ALA A 130 -1.30 19.02 7.48
C ALA A 130 -2.41 19.73 6.70
N ARG A 131 -2.05 20.54 5.69
CA ARG A 131 -3.00 21.21 4.76
C ARG A 131 -3.59 20.27 3.71
N GLY A 132 -3.11 19.03 3.64
CA GLY A 132 -3.60 18.02 2.71
C GLY A 132 -5.09 17.69 2.84
N LEU A 133 -5.59 16.96 1.85
CA LEU A 133 -6.96 16.44 1.84
C LEU A 133 -7.14 15.47 3.04
N PRO A 134 -8.15 15.66 3.89
CA PRO A 134 -8.49 14.68 4.91
C PRO A 134 -8.80 13.32 4.29
N TRP A 135 -8.19 12.28 4.83
CA TRP A 135 -8.37 10.90 4.38
C TRP A 135 -8.36 9.92 5.57
N ALA A 136 -8.59 8.65 5.28
CA ALA A 136 -8.57 7.55 6.24
C ALA A 136 -7.57 6.46 5.81
N GLY A 137 -6.55 6.27 6.64
CA GLY A 137 -5.56 5.20 6.54
C GLY A 137 -5.97 3.98 7.35
N SER A 138 -5.28 2.86 7.13
CA SER A 138 -5.48 1.61 7.88
C SER A 138 -4.16 0.83 7.88
N GLY A 139 -3.69 0.47 9.07
CA GLY A 139 -2.44 -0.26 9.30
C GLY A 139 -2.63 -1.45 10.23
N VAL A 140 -1.52 -2.01 10.71
CA VAL A 140 -1.55 -3.14 11.66
C VAL A 140 -2.18 -2.70 12.99
N GLY A 141 -1.96 -1.46 13.40
CA GLY A 141 -2.55 -0.83 14.59
C GLY A 141 -4.03 -0.44 14.45
N GLY A 142 -4.64 -0.62 13.27
CA GLY A 142 -6.04 -0.28 13.00
C GLY A 142 -6.21 0.94 12.08
N ASP A 143 -7.42 1.50 12.07
CA ASP A 143 -7.74 2.67 11.24
C ASP A 143 -7.28 3.97 11.92
N TYR A 144 -6.78 4.90 11.11
CA TYR A 144 -6.35 6.22 11.58
C TYR A 144 -6.72 7.31 10.57
N GLY A 145 -6.81 8.55 11.06
CA GLY A 145 -7.00 9.73 10.21
C GLY A 145 -5.67 10.17 9.64
N GLU A 146 -5.64 10.48 8.35
CA GLU A 146 -4.44 10.98 7.66
C GLU A 146 -4.75 12.18 6.77
N LYS A 147 -3.69 12.85 6.31
CA LYS A 147 -3.73 13.93 5.34
C LYS A 147 -3.00 13.49 4.09
N LEU A 148 -3.65 13.62 2.95
CA LEU A 148 -3.03 13.39 1.66
C LEU A 148 -2.52 14.70 1.08
N SER A 149 -1.22 14.75 0.82
CA SER A 149 -0.52 15.92 0.29
C SER A 149 0.26 15.53 -0.97
N ARG A 150 1.01 16.49 -1.53
CA ARG A 150 1.96 16.21 -2.60
C ARG A 150 3.36 16.69 -2.25
N GLY A 151 4.34 16.01 -2.79
CA GLY A 151 5.73 16.46 -2.77
C GLY A 151 6.63 15.63 -3.67
N ASP A 152 7.87 16.09 -3.79
CA ASP A 152 8.89 15.41 -4.57
C ASP A 152 9.65 14.46 -3.66
N ILE A 153 9.72 13.18 -4.04
CA ILE A 153 10.54 12.17 -3.34
C ILE A 153 11.75 11.83 -4.21
N THR A 154 12.90 11.62 -3.57
CA THR A 154 14.06 11.01 -4.22
C THR A 154 14.55 9.79 -3.45
N LEU A 155 15.01 8.77 -4.16
CA LEU A 155 15.68 7.59 -3.61
C LEU A 155 16.97 7.38 -4.39
N GLY A 156 18.12 7.70 -3.78
CA GLY A 156 19.38 7.82 -4.52
C GLY A 156 19.24 8.74 -5.74
N PRO A 157 19.54 8.27 -6.97
CA PRO A 157 19.39 9.07 -8.19
C PRO A 157 17.97 9.08 -8.78
N ILE A 158 17.04 8.29 -8.23
CA ILE A 158 15.66 8.16 -8.74
C ILE A 158 14.83 9.31 -8.19
N LYS A 159 14.02 9.93 -9.06
CA LYS A 159 13.15 11.06 -8.71
C LYS A 159 11.69 10.70 -8.95
N PHE A 160 10.85 11.08 -8.01
CA PHE A 160 9.41 10.91 -8.01
C PHE A 160 8.75 12.28 -7.81
N PRO A 161 8.49 13.02 -8.90
CA PRO A 161 7.98 14.37 -8.81
C PRO A 161 6.47 14.40 -8.55
N HIS A 162 6.01 15.30 -7.68
CA HIS A 162 4.59 15.56 -7.40
C HIS A 162 3.78 14.33 -6.92
N GLU A 163 4.41 13.43 -6.18
CA GLU A 163 3.75 12.22 -5.71
C GLU A 163 2.71 12.52 -4.64
N VAL A 164 1.67 11.67 -4.61
CA VAL A 164 0.74 11.67 -3.48
C VAL A 164 1.44 11.04 -2.29
N VAL A 165 1.43 11.75 -1.17
CA VAL A 165 1.98 11.26 0.09
C VAL A 165 0.92 11.27 1.18
N SER A 166 0.99 10.29 2.08
CA SER A 166 0.22 10.26 3.31
C SER A 166 1.02 10.85 4.47
N TYR A 167 0.34 11.60 5.31
CA TYR A 167 0.86 12.13 6.56
C TYR A 167 -0.16 11.89 7.68
N ALA A 168 0.26 11.14 8.69
CA ALA A 168 -0.45 11.04 9.96
C ALA A 168 0.40 11.72 11.04
N GLY A 169 -0.18 12.68 11.76
CA GLY A 169 0.48 13.33 12.89
C GLY A 169 0.80 12.31 13.99
N LEU A 170 1.72 12.67 14.89
CA LEU A 170 2.26 11.78 15.94
C LEU A 170 1.16 11.07 16.74
N VAL A 171 0.11 11.80 17.13
CA VAL A 171 -1.00 11.27 17.92
C VAL A 171 -1.84 10.28 17.11
N GLN A 172 -2.02 10.53 15.81
CA GLN A 172 -2.84 9.69 14.95
C GLN A 172 -2.13 8.40 14.53
N ARG A 173 -0.81 8.45 14.33
CA ARG A 173 0.02 7.29 13.96
C ARG A 173 0.15 6.27 15.11
N GLY A 174 0.02 6.73 16.35
CA GLY A 174 -0.08 5.86 17.53
C GLY A 174 1.18 5.02 17.80
N SER A 175 1.02 3.76 18.21
CA SER A 175 2.12 2.82 18.52
C SER A 175 3.06 2.55 17.35
N GLU A 176 2.62 2.95 16.19
CA GLU A 176 3.26 2.69 14.93
C GLU A 176 4.30 3.83 14.66
N SER A 177 4.17 5.02 15.27
CA SER A 177 5.06 6.17 15.04
C SER A 177 6.55 5.87 15.29
N THR A 178 7.44 6.40 14.45
CA THR A 178 8.89 6.18 14.56
C THR A 178 9.72 7.45 14.39
N LYS A 179 10.90 7.48 15.02
CA LYS A 179 11.94 8.51 14.85
C LYS A 179 13.11 8.05 13.96
N LEU A 180 13.07 6.81 13.50
CA LEU A 180 14.22 6.16 12.86
C LEU A 180 14.30 6.44 11.35
N GLN A 181 13.23 6.97 10.76
CA GLN A 181 13.13 7.20 9.32
C GLN A 181 12.32 8.45 8.98
N ALA A 182 12.54 8.95 7.78
CA ALA A 182 11.83 10.08 7.19
C ALA A 182 10.48 9.68 6.57
N GLY A 183 10.38 8.44 6.09
CA GLY A 183 9.17 7.97 5.43
C GLY A 183 9.23 6.51 5.02
N VAL A 184 8.12 6.06 4.46
CA VAL A 184 7.94 4.72 3.88
C VAL A 184 7.59 4.90 2.42
N VAL A 185 8.29 4.19 1.53
CA VAL A 185 7.99 4.17 0.10
C VAL A 185 7.52 2.77 -0.29
N GLY A 186 6.22 2.66 -0.56
CA GLY A 186 5.56 1.42 -0.92
C GLY A 186 5.19 1.26 -2.38
N GLU A 187 4.27 0.33 -2.64
CA GLU A 187 3.85 -0.12 -3.97
C GLU A 187 3.24 1.00 -4.83
N SER A 188 2.70 2.07 -4.28
CA SER A 188 2.22 3.20 -5.10
C SER A 188 3.33 3.78 -5.98
N LEU A 189 4.55 3.90 -5.44
CA LEU A 189 5.74 4.37 -6.16
C LEU A 189 6.56 3.21 -6.72
N LEU A 190 6.71 2.12 -5.97
CA LEU A 190 7.60 1.00 -6.35
C LEU A 190 7.03 0.12 -7.46
N TYR A 191 5.71 0.12 -7.69
CA TYR A 191 5.08 -0.73 -8.69
C TYR A 191 5.51 -0.40 -10.12
N GLN A 192 6.17 0.72 -10.39
CA GLN A 192 6.69 1.03 -11.73
C GLN A 192 8.09 0.45 -12.02
N PHE A 193 8.64 -0.34 -11.11
CA PHE A 193 9.97 -0.95 -11.27
C PHE A 193 9.95 -2.46 -11.12
N ASP A 194 10.89 -3.12 -11.79
CA ASP A 194 11.34 -4.45 -11.41
C ASP A 194 12.43 -4.31 -10.34
N MET A 195 12.34 -5.09 -9.28
CA MET A 195 13.16 -4.92 -8.09
C MET A 195 13.89 -6.19 -7.74
N VAL A 196 15.14 -6.06 -7.27
CA VAL A 196 15.92 -7.16 -6.70
C VAL A 196 16.38 -6.75 -5.32
N TYR A 197 15.87 -7.41 -4.29
CA TYR A 197 16.30 -7.24 -2.92
C TYR A 197 17.41 -8.25 -2.61
N ASP A 198 18.58 -7.75 -2.21
CA ASP A 198 19.78 -8.52 -1.87
C ASP A 198 20.30 -8.03 -0.51
N TYR A 199 19.58 -8.43 0.54
CA TYR A 199 19.81 -7.95 1.91
C TYR A 199 21.20 -8.33 2.44
N ALA A 200 21.69 -9.52 2.06
CA ALA A 200 23.02 -9.98 2.46
C ALA A 200 24.16 -9.07 1.98
N ARG A 201 23.93 -8.30 0.90
CA ARG A 201 24.91 -7.33 0.37
C ARG A 201 24.49 -5.88 0.62
N GLY A 202 23.47 -5.63 1.45
CA GLY A 202 23.00 -4.30 1.80
C GLY A 202 22.60 -3.48 0.57
N GLN A 203 21.87 -4.08 -0.38
CA GLN A 203 21.48 -3.39 -1.61
C GLN A 203 20.11 -3.83 -2.15
N VAL A 204 19.44 -2.88 -2.78
CA VAL A 204 18.28 -3.12 -3.64
C VAL A 204 18.59 -2.57 -5.02
N TRP A 205 18.28 -3.35 -6.05
CA TRP A 205 18.37 -2.89 -7.43
C TRP A 205 16.98 -2.56 -7.96
N ILE A 206 16.87 -1.44 -8.63
CA ILE A 206 15.62 -0.93 -9.19
C ILE A 206 15.80 -0.68 -10.69
N ASP A 207 15.00 -1.35 -11.50
CA ASP A 207 14.99 -1.21 -12.96
C ASP A 207 13.65 -0.58 -13.43
N PRO A 208 13.67 0.62 -14.05
CA PRO A 208 12.45 1.24 -14.55
C PRO A 208 11.79 0.38 -15.64
N LYS A 209 10.48 0.20 -15.51
CA LYS A 209 9.71 -0.41 -16.58
C LYS A 209 9.57 0.54 -17.75
N THR A 210 9.66 0.01 -18.96
CA THR A 210 9.49 0.81 -20.18
C THR A 210 8.02 1.12 -20.50
N ASN A 211 7.02 0.53 -19.82
CA ASN A 211 5.59 0.64 -20.23
C ASN A 211 4.54 0.47 -19.12
N VAL A 212 4.83 0.80 -17.86
CA VAL A 212 3.79 0.72 -16.80
C VAL A 212 3.33 2.11 -16.38
N PRO A 213 2.03 2.42 -16.52
CA PRO A 213 1.51 3.71 -16.09
C PRO A 213 1.55 3.81 -14.57
N HIS A 214 1.92 4.99 -14.08
CA HIS A 214 1.79 5.35 -12.68
C HIS A 214 0.33 5.13 -12.22
N ARG A 215 0.15 4.42 -11.10
CA ARG A 215 -1.18 4.15 -10.57
C ARG A 215 -1.69 5.42 -9.89
N ALA A 216 -2.71 6.03 -10.47
CA ALA A 216 -3.33 7.18 -9.84
C ALA A 216 -3.93 6.81 -8.47
N PHE A 217 -3.90 7.77 -7.56
CA PHE A 217 -4.66 7.66 -6.32
C PHE A 217 -6.17 7.57 -6.60
N ASN A 218 -6.94 7.11 -5.61
CA ASN A 218 -8.38 7.03 -5.67
C ASN A 218 -9.00 8.36 -6.16
N ARG A 219 -9.83 8.32 -7.20
CA ARG A 219 -10.50 9.49 -7.79
C ARG A 219 -11.99 9.57 -7.49
N ALA A 220 -12.52 8.62 -6.71
CA ALA A 220 -13.92 8.58 -6.31
C ALA A 220 -14.16 9.24 -4.94
N GLY A 221 -13.14 9.28 -4.09
CA GLY A 221 -13.22 9.80 -2.73
C GLY A 221 -13.81 8.82 -1.73
N LEU A 222 -13.63 7.53 -1.97
CA LEU A 222 -14.16 6.45 -1.13
C LEU A 222 -13.03 5.64 -0.54
N ARG A 223 -13.01 5.51 0.79
CA ARG A 223 -12.34 4.39 1.47
C ARG A 223 -13.36 3.30 1.73
N LEU A 224 -13.05 2.10 1.28
CA LEU A 224 -13.91 0.92 1.47
C LEU A 224 -13.27 -0.07 2.43
N LYS A 225 -14.12 -0.83 3.13
CA LYS A 225 -13.78 -2.08 3.80
C LYS A 225 -14.53 -3.23 3.16
N LYS A 226 -13.90 -4.40 3.13
CA LYS A 226 -14.46 -5.62 2.58
C LYS A 226 -14.59 -6.69 3.65
N GLU A 227 -15.57 -6.50 4.53
CA GLU A 227 -15.84 -7.39 5.67
C GLU A 227 -16.79 -8.53 5.31
N LYS A 228 -17.50 -8.42 4.18
CA LYS A 228 -18.45 -9.42 3.70
C LYS A 228 -18.27 -9.64 2.19
N PRO A 229 -18.39 -10.87 1.68
CA PRO A 229 -18.26 -11.10 0.23
C PRO A 229 -19.23 -10.25 -0.60
N ASN A 230 -20.47 -10.10 -0.18
CA ASN A 230 -21.54 -9.50 -0.99
C ASN A 230 -21.66 -7.97 -0.88
N ALA A 231 -20.79 -7.28 -0.13
CA ALA A 231 -20.85 -5.84 0.02
C ALA A 231 -19.49 -5.22 0.32
N PHE A 232 -19.29 -3.97 -0.06
CA PHE A 232 -18.26 -3.13 0.52
C PHE A 232 -18.90 -2.16 1.52
N THR A 233 -18.31 -2.00 2.69
CA THR A 233 -18.71 -0.98 3.66
C THR A 233 -17.96 0.31 3.33
N VAL A 234 -18.67 1.43 3.17
CA VAL A 234 -18.04 2.74 3.03
C VAL A 234 -17.47 3.17 4.38
N ALA A 235 -16.14 3.16 4.50
CA ALA A 235 -15.45 3.52 5.74
C ALA A 235 -15.21 5.04 5.83
N PHE A 236 -14.96 5.69 4.70
CA PHE A 236 -14.75 7.13 4.64
C PHE A 236 -15.18 7.71 3.29
N VAL A 237 -15.77 8.90 3.33
CA VAL A 237 -16.11 9.72 2.17
C VAL A 237 -15.31 11.02 2.28
N ALA A 238 -14.45 11.27 1.29
CA ALA A 238 -13.62 12.46 1.29
C ALA A 238 -14.44 13.73 0.99
N PRO A 239 -14.12 14.85 1.65
CA PRO A 239 -14.80 16.12 1.40
C PRO A 239 -14.55 16.59 -0.03
N LYS A 240 -15.56 17.24 -0.62
CA LYS A 240 -15.57 17.73 -1.99
C LYS A 240 -15.27 16.64 -3.03
N SER A 241 -15.55 15.36 -2.75
CA SER A 241 -15.29 14.25 -3.68
C SER A 241 -16.50 13.92 -4.57
N PRO A 242 -16.33 13.13 -5.66
CA PRO A 242 -17.48 12.62 -6.42
C PRO A 242 -18.46 11.84 -5.56
N ALA A 243 -17.97 11.03 -4.63
CA ALA A 243 -18.82 10.26 -3.72
C ALA A 243 -19.64 11.15 -2.77
N GLU A 244 -19.03 12.21 -2.22
CA GLU A 244 -19.76 13.18 -1.40
C GLU A 244 -20.83 13.91 -2.22
N THR A 245 -20.50 14.37 -3.43
CA THR A 245 -21.45 15.02 -4.34
C THR A 245 -22.62 14.11 -4.70
N ALA A 246 -22.36 12.80 -4.83
CA ALA A 246 -23.39 11.80 -5.10
C ALA A 246 -24.19 11.38 -3.85
N GLY A 247 -23.88 11.98 -2.68
CA GLY A 247 -24.58 11.79 -1.43
C GLY A 247 -24.32 10.45 -0.76
N ILE A 248 -23.21 9.78 -1.07
CA ILE A 248 -22.76 8.56 -0.38
C ILE A 248 -22.28 8.94 1.02
N LYS A 249 -22.57 8.11 2.02
CA LYS A 249 -22.22 8.36 3.42
C LYS A 249 -21.42 7.22 4.02
N ASN A 250 -20.66 7.52 5.08
CA ASN A 250 -20.01 6.49 5.90
C ASN A 250 -21.05 5.49 6.41
N GLY A 251 -20.73 4.20 6.33
CA GLY A 251 -21.61 3.09 6.68
C GLY A 251 -22.56 2.63 5.58
N ASP A 252 -22.64 3.33 4.45
CA ASP A 252 -23.36 2.82 3.28
C ASP A 252 -22.72 1.51 2.77
N GLN A 253 -23.54 0.65 2.16
CA GLN A 253 -23.07 -0.59 1.55
C GLN A 253 -23.10 -0.50 0.03
N ILE A 254 -21.95 -0.74 -0.62
CA ILE A 254 -21.86 -0.87 -2.07
C ILE A 254 -22.02 -2.34 -2.43
N LEU A 255 -23.10 -2.66 -3.16
CA LEU A 255 -23.48 -4.00 -3.56
C LEU A 255 -22.96 -4.38 -4.95
N SER A 256 -22.68 -3.40 -5.80
CA SER A 256 -22.05 -3.60 -7.11
C SER A 256 -21.31 -2.34 -7.60
N ILE A 257 -20.27 -2.53 -8.40
CA ILE A 257 -19.52 -1.47 -9.09
C ILE A 257 -19.54 -1.79 -10.58
N ASN A 258 -20.07 -0.88 -11.42
CA ASN A 258 -20.25 -1.08 -12.86
C ASN A 258 -20.93 -2.42 -13.18
N GLU A 259 -22.08 -2.67 -12.54
CA GLU A 259 -22.90 -3.88 -12.67
C GLU A 259 -22.25 -5.18 -12.16
N LYS A 260 -20.95 -5.18 -11.85
CA LYS A 260 -20.28 -6.32 -11.23
C LYS A 260 -20.65 -6.41 -9.76
N PRO A 261 -21.26 -7.52 -9.31
CA PRO A 261 -21.60 -7.72 -7.90
C PRO A 261 -20.37 -7.66 -7.03
N ALA A 262 -20.53 -7.13 -5.82
CA ALA A 262 -19.45 -7.05 -4.85
C ALA A 262 -18.87 -8.42 -4.50
N SER A 263 -19.63 -9.52 -4.64
CA SER A 263 -19.14 -10.89 -4.45
C SER A 263 -18.09 -11.34 -5.47
N GLN A 264 -18.00 -10.66 -6.61
CA GLN A 264 -17.02 -10.94 -7.66
C GLN A 264 -15.83 -9.98 -7.64
N LEU A 265 -15.81 -9.03 -6.71
CA LEU A 265 -14.81 -7.97 -6.64
C LEU A 265 -14.09 -8.04 -5.30
N SER A 266 -12.77 -8.02 -5.34
CA SER A 266 -11.97 -7.76 -4.14
C SER A 266 -11.90 -6.26 -3.82
N TYR A 267 -11.39 -5.94 -2.64
CA TYR A 267 -10.97 -4.59 -2.29
C TYR A 267 -9.99 -4.01 -3.31
N SER A 268 -8.97 -4.77 -3.70
CA SER A 268 -7.97 -4.33 -4.68
C SER A 268 -8.59 -4.06 -6.05
N ASP A 269 -9.59 -4.84 -6.46
CA ASP A 269 -10.29 -4.61 -7.73
C ASP A 269 -11.07 -3.29 -7.69
N ALA A 270 -11.72 -2.98 -6.55
CA ALA A 270 -12.39 -1.69 -6.34
C ALA A 270 -11.41 -0.51 -6.34
N VAL A 271 -10.24 -0.65 -5.71
CA VAL A 271 -9.18 0.37 -5.75
C VAL A 271 -8.78 0.68 -7.20
N VAL A 272 -8.52 -0.35 -8.01
CA VAL A 272 -8.16 -0.18 -9.43
C VAL A 272 -9.27 0.53 -10.21
N ILE A 273 -10.54 0.19 -9.97
CA ILE A 273 -11.68 0.85 -10.63
C ILE A 273 -11.74 2.33 -10.25
N PHE A 274 -11.59 2.68 -8.97
CA PHE A 274 -11.63 4.08 -8.54
C PHE A 274 -10.39 4.89 -8.89
N SER A 275 -9.30 4.24 -9.29
CA SER A 275 -8.07 4.87 -9.79
C SER A 275 -8.04 5.05 -11.32
N GLN A 276 -9.09 4.65 -12.05
CA GLN A 276 -9.19 4.88 -13.49
C GLN A 276 -9.13 6.38 -13.86
N SER A 277 -8.86 6.68 -15.13
CA SER A 277 -8.65 8.04 -15.64
C SER A 277 -9.74 9.04 -15.21
N LYS A 278 -9.33 10.29 -14.98
CA LYS A 278 -10.25 11.42 -14.77
C LYS A 278 -11.37 11.43 -15.82
N GLY A 279 -12.60 11.68 -15.39
CA GLY A 279 -13.77 11.73 -16.26
C GLY A 279 -14.46 10.38 -16.47
N THR A 280 -13.84 9.26 -16.08
CA THR A 280 -14.48 7.93 -16.12
C THR A 280 -15.77 7.94 -15.30
N LYS A 281 -16.85 7.42 -15.88
CA LYS A 281 -18.14 7.29 -15.20
C LYS A 281 -18.22 5.92 -14.51
N ILE A 282 -18.58 5.92 -13.24
CA ILE A 282 -18.76 4.72 -12.43
C ILE A 282 -20.22 4.65 -11.97
N THR A 283 -20.84 3.48 -12.05
CA THR A 283 -22.19 3.24 -11.53
C THR A 283 -22.10 2.32 -10.32
N LEU A 284 -22.69 2.74 -9.21
CA LEU A 284 -22.75 1.98 -7.97
C LEU A 284 -24.20 1.57 -7.68
N LEU A 285 -24.39 0.37 -7.13
CA LEU A 285 -25.62 0.01 -6.41
C LEU A 285 -25.33 0.15 -4.92
N VAL A 286 -26.03 1.06 -4.25
CA VAL A 286 -25.78 1.43 -2.85
C VAL A 286 -27.02 1.15 -2.00
N SER A 287 -26.85 0.52 -0.84
CA SER A 287 -27.85 0.37 0.22
C SER A 287 -27.56 1.34 1.36
N LEU A 288 -28.57 2.07 1.81
CA LEU A 288 -28.49 2.96 2.98
C LEU A 288 -28.34 2.10 4.25
N LYS A 289 -27.10 1.86 4.69
CA LYS A 289 -26.78 0.87 5.75
C LYS A 289 -27.24 -0.56 5.37
N ALA A 290 -26.93 -1.53 6.21
CA ALA A 290 -27.29 -2.93 5.97
C ALA A 290 -28.82 -3.12 5.97
N GLY A 291 -29.37 -3.62 4.85
CA GLY A 291 -30.81 -3.89 4.71
C GLY A 291 -31.68 -2.66 4.41
N GLY A 292 -31.09 -1.50 4.14
CA GLY A 292 -31.83 -0.30 3.76
C GLY A 292 -32.30 -0.28 2.30
N SER A 293 -32.96 0.81 1.91
CA SER A 293 -33.38 1.01 0.52
C SER A 293 -32.18 1.10 -0.41
N MET A 294 -32.26 0.40 -1.54
CA MET A 294 -31.22 0.42 -2.57
C MET A 294 -31.43 1.57 -3.55
N ARG A 295 -30.35 2.17 -4.02
CA ARG A 295 -30.36 3.16 -5.10
C ARG A 295 -29.16 2.99 -6.02
N ARG A 296 -29.34 3.31 -7.30
CA ARG A 296 -28.23 3.45 -8.24
C ARG A 296 -27.64 4.84 -8.13
N VAL A 297 -26.32 4.92 -8.08
CA VAL A 297 -25.57 6.17 -7.91
C VAL A 297 -24.52 6.26 -9.01
N GLY A 298 -24.53 7.35 -9.78
CA GLY A 298 -23.49 7.64 -10.77
C GLY A 298 -22.41 8.53 -10.17
N LEU A 299 -21.14 8.17 -10.41
CA LEU A 299 -19.96 8.98 -10.08
C LEU A 299 -19.23 9.35 -11.37
N GLN A 300 -18.62 10.54 -11.39
CA GLN A 300 -17.61 10.89 -12.39
C GLN A 300 -16.27 11.09 -11.66
N LEU A 301 -15.28 10.27 -11.98
CA LEU A 301 -13.96 10.31 -11.33
C LEU A 301 -13.28 11.64 -11.57
N LYS A 302 -12.66 12.21 -10.54
CA LYS A 302 -11.92 13.47 -10.62
C LYS A 302 -10.61 13.43 -9.83
N GLU A 303 -9.67 14.27 -10.23
CA GLU A 303 -8.49 14.53 -9.39
C GLU A 303 -8.94 15.15 -8.08
N MET A 304 -8.54 14.54 -6.97
CA MET A 304 -8.92 14.99 -5.62
C MET A 304 -7.84 15.79 -4.92
N LEU A 305 -6.61 15.63 -5.37
CA LEU A 305 -5.44 16.34 -4.85
C LEU A 305 -4.96 17.30 -5.95
N PRO A 306 -4.85 18.60 -5.65
CA PRO A 306 -4.33 19.58 -6.60
C PRO A 306 -2.91 19.24 -7.05
#